data_AF-M4VIV2-F1
#
_entry.id   AF-M4VIV2-F1
#
_cell.length_a   1.000
_cell.length_b   1.000
_cell.length_c   1.000
_cell.angle_alpha   90.00
_cell.angle_beta   90.00
_cell.angle_gamma   90.00
#
_symmetry.space_group_name_H-M   'P 1'
#
loop_
_entity.id
_entity.type
_entity.pdbx_description
1 polymer ?
#
loop_
_entity_poly.entity_id
_entity_poly.type
_entity_poly.pdbx_seq_one_letter_code
_entity_poly.pdbx_strand_id
1 'polypeptide(L)'
;MSMKKGQLKKAFNAPRLHVPHIDEIFSYTHPISGAKLLMGHMHKPVTTANGTTYDAPFVVAWVPPGRVNITQFSLYKHASVALKGYTRLRSHAHGPGPHSAFARDFQCATVYGWEARILDRGTPQLDDEAIENMIWRVADDFNMAAPAVKVDINPKLKHPSSFYVPDKHRIRMRDRGLSHVLHEVAHAIDMTINDNQWSAHGPSFVRTLLVLAERYQGFDQATLEKSARKAGIQIADLSDLKNLKPRAA
;
A
#
# COMPACT_ATOMS: atom_id res chain seq x y z
N MET A 1 -2.59 -38.11 -3.44
CA MET A 1 -3.25 -37.63 -4.68
C MET A 1 -2.85 -36.18 -4.92
N SER A 2 -2.14 -35.91 -6.02
CA SER A 2 -1.60 -34.58 -6.36
C SER A 2 -2.65 -33.76 -7.12
N MET A 3 -3.02 -32.59 -6.60
CA MET A 3 -4.00 -31.70 -7.25
C MET A 3 -3.39 -31.07 -8.51
N LYS A 4 -4.09 -31.19 -9.65
CA LYS A 4 -3.65 -30.67 -10.95
C LYS A 4 -3.64 -29.14 -10.96
N LYS A 5 -2.65 -28.57 -11.65
CA LYS A 5 -2.33 -27.13 -11.83
C LYS A 5 -3.49 -26.22 -12.30
N GLY A 6 -4.66 -26.78 -12.66
CA GLY A 6 -5.90 -26.05 -12.98
C GLY A 6 -6.89 -25.86 -11.81
N GLN A 7 -6.79 -26.63 -10.73
CA GLN A 7 -7.69 -26.52 -9.56
C GLN A 7 -7.39 -25.28 -8.70
N LEU A 8 -6.11 -24.86 -8.63
CA LEU A 8 -5.71 -23.62 -7.96
C LEU A 8 -6.29 -22.37 -8.64
N LYS A 9 -6.39 -22.36 -9.98
CA LYS A 9 -7.00 -21.25 -10.74
C LYS A 9 -8.52 -21.16 -10.53
N LYS A 10 -9.19 -22.27 -10.19
CA LYS A 10 -10.61 -22.30 -9.79
C LYS A 10 -10.81 -21.82 -8.35
N ALA A 11 -9.85 -22.05 -7.45
CA ALA A 11 -9.86 -21.53 -6.08
C ALA A 11 -9.64 -20.00 -6.02
N PHE A 12 -8.79 -19.44 -6.89
CA PHE A 12 -8.61 -17.99 -7.05
C PHE A 12 -9.76 -17.29 -7.81
N ASN A 13 -10.67 -18.06 -8.40
CA ASN A 13 -11.90 -17.59 -9.03
C ASN A 13 -13.15 -17.96 -8.19
N ALA A 14 -12.98 -18.29 -6.90
CA ALA A 14 -14.09 -18.51 -5.98
C ALA A 14 -15.07 -17.31 -6.04
N PRO A 15 -16.38 -17.56 -5.93
CA PRO A 15 -17.41 -16.62 -6.33
C PRO A 15 -17.19 -15.27 -5.66
N ARG A 16 -16.94 -14.26 -6.49
CA ARG A 16 -17.11 -12.86 -6.12
C ARG A 16 -18.56 -12.72 -5.74
N LEU A 17 -18.86 -12.74 -4.45
CA LEU A 17 -20.09 -12.13 -4.01
C LEU A 17 -19.89 -10.65 -4.32
N HIS A 18 -20.49 -10.20 -5.42
CA HIS A 18 -20.84 -8.80 -5.54
C HIS A 18 -21.84 -8.58 -4.42
N VAL A 19 -21.33 -8.23 -3.25
CA VAL A 19 -22.17 -8.11 -2.06
C VAL A 19 -23.09 -6.92 -2.36
N PRO A 20 -24.41 -7.15 -2.52
CA PRO A 20 -25.34 -6.04 -2.69
C PRO A 20 -25.21 -5.10 -1.49
N HIS A 21 -25.58 -3.83 -1.70
CA HIS A 21 -25.59 -2.74 -0.71
C HIS A 21 -25.57 -3.24 0.74
N ILE A 22 -24.42 -3.02 1.40
CA ILE A 22 -24.25 -3.31 2.83
C ILE A 22 -24.46 -2.01 3.58
N ASP A 23 -25.36 -2.05 4.54
CA ASP A 23 -25.52 -0.95 5.48
C ASP A 23 -24.39 -1.03 6.49
N GLU A 24 -23.42 -0.13 6.34
CA GLU A 24 -22.24 -0.06 7.20
C GLU A 24 -22.67 0.34 8.62
N ILE A 25 -22.31 -0.49 9.60
CA ILE A 25 -22.56 -0.24 11.03
C ILE A 25 -21.27 0.25 11.69
N PHE A 26 -20.16 -0.44 11.43
CA PHE A 26 -18.83 -0.06 11.90
C PHE A 26 -17.83 -0.16 10.76
N SER A 27 -16.83 0.71 10.78
CA SER A 27 -15.67 0.59 9.90
C SER A 27 -14.37 1.02 10.56
N TYR A 28 -13.28 0.53 9.99
CA TYR A 28 -11.92 0.83 10.36
C TYR A 28 -11.05 0.78 9.10
N THR A 29 -10.31 1.84 8.82
CA THR A 29 -9.34 1.85 7.72
C THR A 29 -7.97 1.48 8.27
N HIS A 30 -7.37 0.43 7.72
CA HIS A 30 -6.04 -0.01 8.07
C HIS A 30 -5.01 1.04 7.67
N PRO A 31 -4.18 1.55 8.59
CA PRO A 31 -3.37 2.74 8.35
C PRO A 31 -2.25 2.51 7.34
N ILE A 32 -1.72 1.29 7.22
CA ILE A 32 -0.61 0.98 6.32
C ILE A 32 -1.10 0.67 4.91
N SER A 33 -2.19 -0.08 4.78
CA SER A 33 -2.67 -0.57 3.47
C SER A 33 -3.82 0.25 2.88
N GLY A 34 -4.48 1.08 3.69
CA GLY A 34 -5.69 1.82 3.30
C GLY A 34 -6.94 0.94 3.18
N ALA A 35 -6.83 -0.37 3.42
CA ALA A 35 -7.95 -1.30 3.30
C ALA A 35 -8.97 -1.02 4.41
N LYS A 36 -10.27 -1.10 4.10
CA LYS A 36 -11.34 -0.88 5.07
C LYS A 36 -11.85 -2.20 5.62
N LEU A 37 -11.73 -2.43 6.92
CA LEU A 37 -12.48 -3.45 7.64
C LEU A 37 -13.86 -2.87 7.98
N LEU A 38 -14.92 -3.51 7.52
CA LEU A 38 -16.29 -3.12 7.87
C LEU A 38 -17.02 -4.25 8.60
N MET A 39 -17.96 -3.86 9.44
CA MET A 39 -19.09 -4.67 9.87
C MET A 39 -20.35 -3.99 9.37
N GLY A 40 -21.24 -4.74 8.72
CA GLY A 40 -22.50 -4.20 8.25
C GLY A 40 -23.60 -5.25 8.20
N HIS A 41 -24.76 -4.84 7.72
CA HIS A 41 -25.94 -5.70 7.59
C HIS A 41 -26.37 -5.81 6.12
N MET A 42 -26.71 -7.02 5.71
CA MET A 42 -27.28 -7.30 4.40
C MET A 42 -28.77 -7.56 4.56
N HIS A 43 -29.62 -6.76 3.90
CA HIS A 43 -31.09 -6.94 3.97
C HIS A 43 -31.64 -8.06 3.09
N LYS A 44 -30.80 -8.61 2.20
CA LYS A 44 -31.19 -9.69 1.29
C LYS A 44 -30.60 -11.03 1.75
N PRO A 45 -31.34 -12.14 1.60
CA PRO A 45 -30.79 -13.46 1.84
C PRO A 45 -29.57 -13.74 0.97
N VAL A 46 -28.60 -14.48 1.51
CA VAL A 46 -27.38 -14.88 0.81
C VAL A 46 -27.19 -16.38 0.91
N THR A 47 -27.04 -17.04 -0.23
CA THR A 47 -26.66 -18.45 -0.30
C THR A 47 -25.17 -18.56 -0.63
N THR A 48 -24.40 -19.17 0.26
CA THR A 48 -22.96 -19.40 0.07
C THR A 48 -22.71 -20.55 -0.91
N ALA A 49 -21.48 -20.65 -1.42
CA ALA A 49 -21.10 -21.67 -2.43
C ALA A 49 -21.32 -23.13 -1.98
N ASN A 50 -21.39 -23.39 -0.66
CA ASN A 50 -21.68 -24.70 -0.09
C ASN A 50 -23.19 -24.95 0.14
N GLY A 51 -24.07 -24.08 -0.35
CA GLY A 51 -25.53 -24.20 -0.23
C GLY A 51 -26.13 -23.69 1.08
N THR A 52 -25.33 -23.17 2.02
CA THR A 52 -25.87 -22.57 3.25
C THR A 52 -26.54 -21.23 2.95
N THR A 53 -27.80 -21.09 3.32
CA THR A 53 -28.52 -19.81 3.16
C THR A 53 -28.59 -19.07 4.49
N TYR A 54 -28.26 -17.80 4.46
CA TYR A 54 -28.39 -16.86 5.56
C TYR A 54 -29.51 -15.89 5.23
N ASP A 55 -30.51 -15.80 6.09
CA ASP A 55 -31.54 -14.78 5.99
C ASP A 55 -31.04 -13.48 6.61
N ALA A 56 -31.03 -12.40 5.83
CA ALA A 56 -30.50 -11.08 6.17
C ALA A 56 -29.24 -11.06 7.08
N PRO A 57 -28.08 -11.59 6.63
CA PRO A 57 -26.91 -11.76 7.48
C PRO A 57 -26.21 -10.46 7.85
N PHE A 58 -25.51 -10.49 8.99
CA PHE A 58 -24.41 -9.56 9.26
C PHE A 58 -23.16 -9.99 8.50
N VAL A 59 -22.40 -9.02 8.01
CA VAL A 59 -21.15 -9.23 7.29
C VAL A 59 -20.01 -8.55 8.01
N VAL A 60 -18.88 -9.24 8.15
CA VAL A 60 -17.59 -8.62 8.51
C VAL A 60 -16.65 -8.84 7.36
N ALA A 61 -16.04 -7.78 6.84
CA ALA A 61 -15.34 -7.84 5.57
C ALA A 61 -14.15 -6.88 5.48
N TRP A 62 -13.11 -7.33 4.79
CA TRP A 62 -12.06 -6.45 4.28
C TRP A 62 -12.41 -5.99 2.86
N VAL A 63 -12.35 -4.67 2.65
CA VAL A 63 -12.60 -4.00 1.39
C VAL A 63 -11.31 -3.34 0.92
N PRO A 64 -10.83 -3.68 -0.30
CA PRO A 64 -9.64 -3.04 -0.82
C PRO A 64 -9.85 -1.53 -1.00
N PRO A 65 -8.78 -0.72 -0.86
CA PRO A 65 -8.86 0.71 -1.10
C PRO A 65 -9.40 1.03 -2.50
N GLY A 66 -10.25 2.06 -2.60
CA GLY A 66 -10.83 2.50 -3.88
C GLY A 66 -11.77 1.48 -4.55
N ARG A 67 -12.21 0.44 -3.83
CA ARG A 67 -13.13 -0.57 -4.37
C ARG A 67 -14.42 -0.65 -3.59
N VAL A 68 -15.48 -1.00 -4.32
CA VAL A 68 -16.80 -1.38 -3.77
C VAL A 68 -16.96 -2.89 -3.61
N ASN A 69 -16.10 -3.68 -4.23
CA ASN A 69 -16.20 -5.13 -4.21
C ASN A 69 -15.52 -5.73 -2.97
N ILE A 70 -16.24 -6.62 -2.30
CA ILE A 70 -15.76 -7.33 -1.14
C ILE A 70 -15.21 -8.69 -1.56
N THR A 71 -13.94 -8.94 -1.23
CA THR A 71 -13.24 -10.16 -1.64
C THR A 71 -12.98 -11.11 -0.48
N GLN A 72 -12.97 -10.61 0.76
CA GLN A 72 -12.79 -11.40 1.97
C GLN A 72 -13.84 -10.99 2.98
N PHE A 73 -14.76 -11.90 3.28
CA PHE A 73 -15.84 -11.65 4.23
C PHE A 73 -16.20 -12.90 5.01
N SER A 74 -16.86 -12.68 6.14
CA SER A 74 -17.52 -13.69 6.95
C SER A 74 -18.96 -13.25 7.16
N LEU A 75 -19.88 -14.21 7.03
CA LEU A 75 -21.31 -14.00 7.28
C LEU A 75 -21.66 -14.51 8.68
N TYR A 76 -22.52 -13.78 9.37
CA TYR A 76 -22.95 -14.07 10.72
C TYR A 76 -24.47 -13.91 10.83
N LYS A 77 -25.11 -14.82 11.57
CA LYS A 77 -26.55 -14.75 11.83
C LYS A 77 -26.93 -13.67 12.86
N HIS A 78 -26.03 -13.34 13.78
CA HIS A 78 -26.30 -12.44 14.90
C HIS A 78 -25.26 -11.33 15.01
N ALA A 79 -25.73 -10.10 15.30
CA ALA A 79 -24.89 -8.92 15.46
C ALA A 79 -23.78 -9.09 16.50
N SER A 80 -24.08 -9.74 17.63
CA SER A 80 -23.11 -9.97 18.71
C SER A 80 -21.92 -10.83 18.27
N VAL A 81 -22.15 -11.82 17.40
CA VAL A 81 -21.10 -12.69 16.86
C VAL A 81 -20.29 -11.95 15.80
N ALA A 82 -20.96 -11.17 14.94
CA ALA A 82 -20.29 -10.30 13.97
C ALA A 82 -19.38 -9.28 14.67
N LEU A 83 -19.85 -8.64 15.74
CA LEU A 83 -19.07 -7.69 16.52
C LEU A 83 -17.81 -8.35 17.12
N LYS A 84 -17.93 -9.55 17.70
CA LYS A 84 -16.76 -10.31 18.18
C LYS A 84 -15.77 -10.59 17.05
N GLY A 85 -16.26 -10.96 15.86
CA GLY A 85 -15.44 -11.18 14.67
C GLY A 85 -14.70 -9.91 14.22
N TYR A 86 -15.41 -8.78 14.15
CA TYR A 86 -14.88 -7.47 13.81
C TYR A 86 -13.80 -7.03 14.81
N THR A 87 -14.09 -7.06 16.11
CA THR A 87 -13.15 -6.65 17.16
C THR A 87 -11.89 -7.51 17.14
N ARG A 88 -12.03 -8.82 16.92
CA ARG A 88 -10.88 -9.73 16.79
C ARG A 88 -10.02 -9.39 15.58
N LEU A 89 -10.62 -9.15 14.40
CA LEU A 89 -9.86 -8.77 13.20
C LEU A 89 -9.17 -7.42 13.37
N ARG A 90 -9.85 -6.47 14.01
CA ARG A 90 -9.28 -5.15 14.32
C ARG A 90 -8.12 -5.23 15.30
N SER A 91 -8.22 -6.05 16.35
CA SER A 91 -7.21 -6.10 17.42
C SER A 91 -5.88 -6.73 16.99
N HIS A 92 -5.88 -7.56 15.94
CA HIS A 92 -4.68 -8.30 15.53
C HIS A 92 -3.77 -7.53 14.58
N ALA A 93 -4.15 -6.34 14.09
CA ALA A 93 -3.34 -5.42 13.27
C ALA A 93 -2.58 -6.02 12.06
N HIS A 94 -2.74 -7.31 11.73
CA HIS A 94 -2.08 -7.96 10.60
C HIS A 94 -2.66 -7.56 9.23
N GLY A 95 -3.48 -6.50 9.20
CA GLY A 95 -4.12 -6.02 7.98
C GLY A 95 -5.06 -7.03 7.32
N PRO A 96 -5.46 -6.78 6.07
CA PRO A 96 -6.18 -7.77 5.28
C PRO A 96 -5.29 -8.99 5.00
N GLY A 97 -5.88 -10.18 4.86
CA GLY A 97 -5.13 -11.38 4.48
C GLY A 97 -4.51 -11.27 3.08
N PRO A 98 -3.56 -12.16 2.71
CA PRO A 98 -2.88 -12.10 1.42
C PRO A 98 -3.88 -12.29 0.26
N HIS A 99 -4.16 -11.22 -0.47
CA HIS A 99 -5.04 -11.26 -1.65
C HIS A 99 -4.63 -10.20 -2.67
N SER A 100 -4.63 -10.57 -3.95
CA SER A 100 -4.13 -9.73 -5.05
C SER A 100 -4.90 -8.42 -5.23
N ALA A 101 -6.17 -8.37 -4.81
CA ALA A 101 -6.93 -7.13 -4.83
C ALA A 101 -6.45 -6.11 -3.79
N PHE A 102 -5.88 -6.56 -2.67
CA PHE A 102 -5.23 -5.66 -1.71
C PHE A 102 -3.87 -5.25 -2.24
N ALA A 103 -3.09 -6.17 -2.82
CA ALA A 103 -1.80 -5.94 -3.50
C ALA A 103 -1.84 -4.97 -4.70
N ARG A 104 -3.03 -4.49 -5.10
CA ARG A 104 -3.14 -3.59 -6.25
C ARG A 104 -2.77 -2.19 -5.82
N ASP A 105 -1.90 -1.60 -6.62
CA ASP A 105 -1.44 -0.25 -6.45
C ASP A 105 -2.53 0.79 -6.79
N PHE A 106 -3.34 1.11 -5.79
CA PHE A 106 -4.57 1.88 -5.97
C PHE A 106 -4.35 3.39 -6.03
N GLN A 107 -3.23 3.89 -5.48
CA GLN A 107 -2.90 5.31 -5.47
C GLN A 107 -1.89 5.70 -6.54
N CYS A 108 -1.26 4.72 -7.22
CA CYS A 108 -0.20 4.91 -8.21
C CYS A 108 -0.36 6.17 -9.09
N ALA A 109 -1.46 6.24 -9.84
CA ALA A 109 -1.70 7.35 -10.77
C ALA A 109 -1.90 8.69 -10.06
N THR A 110 -2.54 8.68 -8.89
CA THR A 110 -2.76 9.90 -8.08
C THR A 110 -1.47 10.38 -7.45
N VAL A 111 -0.63 9.46 -6.97
CA VAL A 111 0.69 9.75 -6.39
C VAL A 111 1.60 10.33 -7.46
N TYR A 112 1.79 9.67 -8.60
CA TYR A 112 2.60 10.22 -9.70
C TYR A 112 2.11 11.59 -10.18
N GLY A 113 0.79 11.77 -10.32
CA GLY A 113 0.23 13.07 -10.70
C GLY A 113 0.43 14.15 -9.63
N TRP A 114 0.56 13.79 -8.36
CA TRP A 114 0.90 14.71 -7.27
C TRP A 114 2.40 15.01 -7.24
N GLU A 115 3.26 14.01 -7.33
CA GLU A 115 4.73 14.15 -7.39
C GLU A 115 5.15 15.10 -8.52
N ALA A 116 4.65 14.87 -9.74
CA ALA A 116 4.92 15.72 -10.90
C ALA A 116 4.56 17.19 -10.71
N ARG A 117 3.57 17.49 -9.86
CA ARG A 117 3.13 18.87 -9.57
C ARG A 117 3.88 19.51 -8.41
N ILE A 118 4.42 18.71 -7.49
CA ILE A 118 4.93 19.19 -6.21
C ILE A 118 6.41 18.86 -6.03
N LEU A 119 6.78 17.57 -6.07
CA LEU A 119 8.13 17.11 -5.75
C LEU A 119 9.11 17.27 -6.91
N ASP A 120 8.65 17.07 -8.15
CA ASP A 120 9.54 17.06 -9.33
C ASP A 120 9.88 18.48 -9.81
N ARG A 121 9.10 19.49 -9.40
CA ARG A 121 9.30 20.87 -9.83
C ARG A 121 10.58 21.44 -9.24
N GLY A 122 11.57 21.66 -10.10
CA GLY A 122 12.86 22.24 -9.70
C GLY A 122 13.74 21.25 -8.92
N THR A 123 13.44 19.96 -8.95
CA THR A 123 14.31 18.95 -8.34
C THR A 123 15.70 18.99 -8.98
N PRO A 124 16.79 18.98 -8.20
CA PRO A 124 18.14 18.95 -8.76
C PRO A 124 18.38 17.65 -9.50
N GLN A 125 19.18 17.73 -10.56
CA GLN A 125 19.68 16.57 -11.31
C GLN A 125 20.98 16.10 -10.66
N LEU A 126 21.07 14.80 -10.38
CA LEU A 126 22.22 14.18 -9.75
C LEU A 126 23.09 13.45 -10.79
N ASP A 127 24.41 13.53 -10.63
CA ASP A 127 25.33 12.63 -11.32
C ASP A 127 25.31 11.23 -10.68
N ASP A 128 26.03 10.27 -11.26
CA ASP A 128 25.98 8.88 -10.81
C ASP A 128 26.48 8.77 -9.36
N GLU A 129 27.60 9.42 -9.02
CA GLU A 129 28.16 9.42 -7.67
C GLU A 129 27.20 10.03 -6.64
N ALA A 130 26.56 11.16 -6.96
CA ALA A 130 25.57 11.80 -6.10
C ALA A 130 24.31 10.93 -5.89
N ILE A 131 23.89 10.15 -6.90
CA ILE A 131 22.82 9.16 -6.74
C ILE A 131 23.24 8.08 -5.74
N GLU A 132 24.43 7.49 -5.90
CA GLU A 132 24.94 6.45 -4.99
C GLU A 132 25.04 6.99 -3.56
N ASN A 133 25.66 8.16 -3.39
CA ASN A 133 25.84 8.81 -2.09
C ASN A 133 24.50 9.16 -1.43
N MET A 134 23.51 9.61 -2.19
CA MET A 134 22.17 9.88 -1.66
C MET A 134 21.52 8.60 -1.15
N ILE A 135 21.57 7.50 -1.93
CA ILE A 135 21.00 6.21 -1.53
C ILE A 135 21.69 5.68 -0.26
N TRP A 136 23.02 5.75 -0.18
CA TRP A 136 23.79 5.36 1.01
C TRP A 136 23.43 6.19 2.23
N ARG A 137 23.36 7.51 2.08
CA ARG A 137 23.01 8.41 3.18
C ARG A 137 21.62 8.12 3.73
N VAL A 138 20.64 7.95 2.85
CA VAL A 138 19.27 7.61 3.27
C VAL A 138 19.26 6.23 3.95
N ALA A 139 19.94 5.24 3.40
CA ALA A 139 19.99 3.91 4.01
C ALA A 139 20.60 3.93 5.42
N ASP A 140 21.68 4.68 5.65
CA ASP A 140 22.28 4.83 6.98
C ASP A 140 21.36 5.57 7.96
N ASP A 141 20.70 6.65 7.50
CA ASP A 141 19.73 7.40 8.29
C ASP A 141 18.57 6.50 8.78
N PHE A 142 18.18 5.49 7.98
CA PHE A 142 17.12 4.53 8.32
C PHE A 142 17.65 3.19 8.87
N ASN A 143 18.95 3.08 9.14
CA ASN A 143 19.59 1.87 9.67
C ASN A 143 19.27 0.61 8.84
N MET A 144 19.26 0.74 7.51
CA MET A 144 19.05 -0.35 6.56
C MET A 144 20.28 -0.53 5.67
N ALA A 145 20.41 -1.72 5.08
CA ALA A 145 21.38 -1.92 4.00
C ALA A 145 21.05 -0.99 2.83
N ALA A 146 22.07 -0.41 2.19
CA ALA A 146 21.85 0.38 1.00
C ALA A 146 21.50 -0.52 -0.19
N PRO A 147 20.41 -0.25 -0.92
CA PRO A 147 20.11 -0.99 -2.14
C PRO A 147 21.20 -0.70 -3.18
N ALA A 148 21.66 -1.75 -3.87
CA ALA A 148 22.59 -1.57 -4.98
C ALA A 148 21.94 -0.70 -6.06
N VAL A 149 22.68 0.22 -6.68
CA VAL A 149 22.14 1.05 -7.74
C VAL A 149 22.77 0.73 -9.08
N LYS A 150 21.96 0.75 -10.13
CA LYS A 150 22.42 0.72 -11.51
C LYS A 150 21.80 1.91 -12.24
N VAL A 151 22.63 2.90 -12.54
CA VAL A 151 22.25 3.99 -13.44
C VAL A 151 22.39 3.48 -14.86
N ASP A 152 21.29 3.50 -15.59
CA ASP A 152 21.25 3.10 -16.99
C ASP A 152 20.29 4.09 -17.61
N ILE A 153 20.79 5.11 -18.28
CA ILE A 153 19.95 6.16 -18.89
C ILE A 153 20.08 5.99 -20.38
N ASN A 154 19.26 5.08 -20.92
CA ASN A 154 19.24 4.82 -22.35
C ASN A 154 17.81 5.01 -22.88
N PRO A 155 17.56 6.06 -23.67
CA PRO A 155 16.22 6.39 -24.18
C PRO A 155 15.68 5.34 -25.16
N LYS A 156 16.50 4.38 -25.63
CA LYS A 156 16.09 3.33 -26.57
C LYS A 156 15.55 2.06 -25.89
N LEU A 157 15.48 2.01 -24.56
CA LEU A 157 15.03 0.83 -23.85
C LEU A 157 13.51 0.77 -23.70
N LYS A 158 12.97 -0.46 -23.71
CA LYS A 158 11.52 -0.74 -23.67
C LYS A 158 10.80 -0.32 -22.37
N HIS A 159 11.54 -0.02 -21.30
CA HIS A 159 10.97 0.38 -20.01
C HIS A 159 11.60 1.72 -19.57
N PRO A 160 10.86 2.84 -19.69
CA PRO A 160 11.43 4.18 -19.52
C PRO A 160 11.52 4.65 -18.07
N SER A 161 11.06 3.88 -17.08
CA SER A 161 10.95 4.33 -15.68
C SER A 161 12.05 3.79 -14.78
N SER A 162 12.43 4.57 -13.77
CA SER A 162 13.15 4.05 -12.61
C SER A 162 12.29 3.01 -11.87
N PHE A 163 12.92 2.07 -11.18
CA PHE A 163 12.21 1.13 -10.32
C PHE A 163 13.15 0.44 -9.31
N TYR A 164 12.63 0.19 -8.11
CA TYR A 164 13.19 -0.72 -7.13
C TYR A 164 12.82 -2.19 -7.40
N VAL A 165 13.80 -3.08 -7.20
CA VAL A 165 13.73 -4.54 -7.42
C VAL A 165 13.88 -5.25 -6.07
N PRO A 166 12.78 -5.68 -5.43
CA PRO A 166 12.79 -6.11 -4.04
C PRO A 166 13.62 -7.37 -3.78
N ASP A 167 13.51 -8.39 -4.65
CA ASP A 167 14.20 -9.67 -4.54
C ASP A 167 15.73 -9.55 -4.62
N LYS A 168 16.22 -8.46 -5.21
CA LYS A 168 17.66 -8.20 -5.40
C LYS A 168 18.16 -7.03 -4.57
N HIS A 169 17.27 -6.40 -3.79
CA HIS A 169 17.53 -5.18 -3.06
C HIS A 169 18.30 -4.15 -3.92
N ARG A 170 17.72 -3.81 -5.08
CA ARG A 170 18.42 -3.03 -6.12
C ARG A 170 17.52 -1.97 -6.73
N ILE A 171 18.05 -0.76 -6.92
CA ILE A 171 17.41 0.32 -7.66
C ILE A 171 17.98 0.37 -9.08
N ARG A 172 17.11 0.46 -10.08
CA ARG A 172 17.50 0.83 -11.45
C ARG A 172 17.05 2.26 -11.72
N MET A 173 18.01 3.15 -11.93
CA MET A 173 17.74 4.57 -12.20
C MET A 173 17.73 4.83 -13.71
N ARG A 174 16.65 5.45 -14.17
CA ARG A 174 16.46 5.94 -15.55
C ARG A 174 16.29 7.47 -15.60
N ASP A 175 16.04 8.08 -14.45
CA ASP A 175 15.91 9.52 -14.23
C ASP A 175 16.94 9.96 -13.17
N ARG A 176 17.44 11.20 -13.29
CA ARG A 176 18.46 11.79 -12.41
C ARG A 176 17.89 12.76 -11.39
N GLY A 177 16.59 13.06 -11.45
CA GLY A 177 15.95 13.94 -10.48
C GLY A 177 16.06 13.38 -9.06
N LEU A 178 16.49 14.21 -8.11
CA LEU A 178 16.52 13.84 -6.69
C LEU A 178 15.17 13.29 -6.20
N SER A 179 14.04 13.88 -6.60
CA SER A 179 12.71 13.34 -6.25
C SER A 179 12.50 11.90 -6.71
N HIS A 180 12.96 11.55 -7.92
CA HIS A 180 12.85 10.18 -8.44
C HIS A 180 13.80 9.22 -7.70
N VAL A 181 14.99 9.68 -7.30
CA VAL A 181 15.90 8.88 -6.45
C VAL A 181 15.22 8.59 -5.12
N LEU A 182 14.66 9.62 -4.46
CA LEU A 182 13.98 9.46 -3.18
C LEU A 182 12.71 8.59 -3.31
N HIS A 183 11.99 8.65 -4.43
CA HIS A 183 10.87 7.76 -4.73
C HIS A 183 11.29 6.29 -4.71
N GLU A 184 12.36 5.94 -5.42
CA GLU A 184 12.82 4.54 -5.46
C GLU A 184 13.39 4.07 -4.11
N VAL A 185 14.04 4.96 -3.36
CA VAL A 185 14.50 4.65 -2.01
C VAL A 185 13.32 4.52 -1.04
N ALA A 186 12.23 5.28 -1.22
CA ALA A 186 11.02 5.12 -0.44
C ALA A 186 10.41 3.72 -0.63
N HIS A 187 10.43 3.15 -1.85
CA HIS A 187 10.04 1.75 -2.07
C HIS A 187 10.94 0.79 -1.31
N ALA A 188 12.25 1.02 -1.30
CA ALA A 188 13.20 0.19 -0.56
C ALA A 188 12.96 0.22 0.95
N ILE A 189 12.78 1.41 1.52
CA ILE A 189 12.45 1.59 2.94
C ILE A 189 11.12 0.92 3.26
N ASP A 190 10.07 1.19 2.50
CA ASP A 190 8.73 0.72 2.82
C ASP A 190 8.65 -0.82 2.79
N MET A 191 9.38 -1.46 1.86
CA MET A 191 9.45 -2.92 1.80
C MET A 191 10.35 -3.56 2.86
N THR A 192 11.39 -2.87 3.33
CA THR A 192 12.36 -3.43 4.30
C THR A 192 12.01 -3.11 5.75
N ILE A 193 11.33 -1.99 5.99
CA ILE A 193 11.08 -1.43 7.33
C ILE A 193 9.60 -1.54 7.72
N ASN A 194 8.69 -1.36 6.75
CA ASN A 194 7.24 -1.35 6.98
C ASN A 194 6.52 -2.62 6.50
N ASP A 195 7.28 -3.66 6.12
CA ASP A 195 6.77 -4.95 5.63
C ASP A 195 5.77 -4.83 4.46
N ASN A 196 5.92 -3.82 3.57
CA ASN A 196 4.92 -3.47 2.56
C ASN A 196 4.48 -4.62 1.63
N GLN A 197 3.51 -5.40 2.08
CA GLN A 197 2.94 -6.55 1.38
C GLN A 197 1.68 -6.21 0.58
N TRP A 198 1.22 -4.96 0.62
CA TRP A 198 -0.14 -4.62 0.18
C TRP A 198 -0.23 -3.56 -0.89
N SER A 199 0.68 -2.59 -1.05
CA SER A 199 0.58 -1.68 -2.21
C SER A 199 1.88 -0.91 -2.39
N ALA A 200 2.45 -0.92 -3.60
CA ALA A 200 3.68 -0.19 -3.90
C ALA A 200 3.57 1.30 -3.52
N HIS A 201 2.46 1.98 -3.86
CA HIS A 201 2.19 3.36 -3.44
C HIS A 201 1.11 3.44 -2.34
N GLY A 202 1.16 2.51 -1.38
CA GLY A 202 0.26 2.50 -0.23
C GLY A 202 0.49 3.70 0.72
N PRO A 203 -0.39 3.89 1.72
CA PRO A 203 -0.26 4.95 2.71
C PRO A 203 1.11 5.01 3.43
N SER A 204 1.74 3.86 3.70
CA SER A 204 3.07 3.80 4.33
C SER A 204 4.19 4.29 3.41
N PHE A 205 4.15 3.89 2.13
CA PHE A 205 5.03 4.44 1.09
C PHE A 205 4.90 5.95 1.02
N VAL A 206 3.66 6.47 0.95
CA VAL A 206 3.45 7.92 0.85
C VAL A 206 4.00 8.64 2.07
N ARG A 207 3.75 8.12 3.28
CA ARG A 207 4.34 8.71 4.50
C ARG A 207 5.87 8.70 4.45
N THR A 208 6.47 7.60 4.01
CA THR A 208 7.92 7.47 3.83
C THR A 208 8.45 8.52 2.86
N LEU A 209 7.81 8.67 1.70
CA LEU A 209 8.16 9.69 0.71
C LEU A 209 8.08 11.11 1.27
N LEU A 210 7.05 11.42 2.09
CA LEU A 210 6.95 12.74 2.74
C LEU A 210 8.11 13.02 3.69
N VAL A 211 8.53 12.02 4.49
CA VAL A 211 9.69 12.15 5.39
C VAL A 211 10.97 12.39 4.60
N LEU A 212 11.17 11.70 3.47
CA LEU A 212 12.33 11.91 2.62
C LEU A 212 12.31 13.30 1.95
N ALA A 213 11.17 13.73 1.44
CA ALA A 213 11.03 15.05 0.81
C ALA A 213 11.29 16.20 1.81
N GLU A 214 10.86 16.06 3.05
CA GLU A 214 11.21 17.01 4.12
C GLU A 214 12.73 17.03 4.37
N ARG A 215 13.32 15.86 4.65
CA ARG A 215 14.72 15.77 5.10
C ARG A 215 15.74 16.10 4.00
N TYR A 216 15.47 15.74 2.75
CA TYR A 216 16.46 15.82 1.66
C TYR A 216 16.10 16.82 0.56
N GLN A 217 14.84 17.25 0.45
CA GLN A 217 14.44 18.32 -0.48
C GLN A 217 14.02 19.62 0.24
N GLY A 218 13.97 19.62 1.57
CA GLY A 218 13.70 20.83 2.37
C GLY A 218 12.24 21.28 2.35
N PHE A 219 11.31 20.40 1.98
CA PHE A 219 9.89 20.71 2.05
C PHE A 219 9.37 20.73 3.49
N ASP A 220 8.38 21.57 3.77
CA ASP A 220 7.63 21.50 5.03
C ASP A 220 6.66 20.31 5.02
N GLN A 221 6.79 19.41 6.01
CA GLN A 221 6.01 18.19 6.08
C GLN A 221 4.50 18.45 6.19
N ALA A 222 4.08 19.43 6.98
CA ALA A 222 2.67 19.76 7.17
C ALA A 222 2.03 20.25 5.85
N THR A 223 2.77 21.04 5.08
CA THR A 223 2.36 21.54 3.77
C THR A 223 2.25 20.41 2.74
N LEU A 224 3.24 19.50 2.71
CA LEU A 224 3.19 18.33 1.83
C LEU A 224 2.00 17.42 2.16
N GLU A 225 1.80 17.12 3.44
CA GLU A 225 0.71 16.28 3.89
C GLU A 225 -0.65 16.88 3.51
N LYS A 226 -0.83 18.19 3.75
CA LYS A 226 -2.05 18.92 3.35
C LYS A 226 -2.27 18.85 1.83
N SER A 227 -1.21 18.99 1.04
CA SER A 227 -1.27 18.91 -0.43
C SER A 227 -1.67 17.51 -0.91
N ALA A 228 -1.04 16.47 -0.36
CA ALA A 228 -1.34 15.07 -0.69
C ALA A 228 -2.77 14.70 -0.31
N ARG A 229 -3.24 15.08 0.90
CA ARG A 229 -4.63 14.85 1.33
C ARG A 229 -5.63 15.58 0.43
N LYS A 230 -5.33 16.80 -0.01
CA LYS A 230 -6.16 17.54 -0.99
C LYS A 230 -6.24 16.83 -2.33
N ALA A 231 -5.20 16.09 -2.73
CA ALA A 231 -5.20 15.25 -3.92
C ALA A 231 -5.93 13.90 -3.74
N GLY A 232 -6.49 13.63 -2.55
CA GLY A 232 -7.17 12.37 -2.24
C GLY A 232 -6.22 11.22 -1.91
N ILE A 233 -4.94 11.52 -1.61
CA ILE A 233 -3.95 10.51 -1.23
C ILE A 233 -4.11 10.16 0.25
N GLN A 234 -4.19 8.87 0.53
CA GLN A 234 -4.14 8.30 1.86
C GLN A 234 -2.69 8.20 2.33
N ILE A 235 -2.48 8.51 3.61
CA ILE A 235 -1.17 8.65 4.24
C ILE A 235 -1.27 7.97 5.61
N ALA A 236 -0.34 7.06 5.90
CA ALA A 236 -0.27 6.41 7.21
C ALA A 236 0.10 7.45 8.28
N ASP A 237 -0.32 7.26 9.54
CA ASP A 237 0.20 8.07 10.63
C ASP A 237 1.62 7.61 11.00
N LEU A 238 2.48 8.55 11.40
CA LEU A 238 3.86 8.23 11.78
C LEU A 238 3.92 7.20 12.93
N SER A 239 2.97 7.24 13.86
CA SER A 239 2.89 6.30 14.97
C SER A 239 2.63 4.86 14.54
N ASP A 240 2.05 4.65 13.36
CA ASP A 240 1.78 3.32 12.81
C ASP A 240 3.02 2.71 12.16
N LEU A 241 3.99 3.53 11.79
CA LEU A 241 5.26 3.12 11.20
C LEU A 241 6.34 3.03 12.27
N LYS A 242 6.20 2.03 13.16
CA LYS A 242 7.02 1.89 14.38
C LYS A 242 8.53 1.97 14.14
N ASN A 243 8.99 1.55 12.97
CA ASN A 243 10.39 1.48 12.58
C ASN A 243 10.82 2.62 11.64
N LEU A 244 9.90 3.47 11.19
CA LEU A 244 10.22 4.64 10.36
C LEU A 244 10.67 5.80 11.26
N LYS A 245 11.82 5.62 11.92
CA LYS A 245 12.49 6.66 12.69
C LYS A 245 13.87 6.87 12.10
N PRO A 246 14.10 7.96 11.35
CA PRO A 246 15.45 8.25 10.93
C PRO A 246 16.30 8.60 12.16
N ARG A 247 17.61 8.34 12.08
CA ARG A 247 18.57 8.77 13.09
C ARG A 247 18.44 10.29 13.30
N ALA A 248 18.49 10.70 14.57
CA ALA A 248 18.58 12.12 14.92
C ALA A 248 19.87 12.69 14.29
N ALA A 249 19.74 13.88 13.70
CA ALA A 249 20.86 14.59 13.09
C ALA A 249 21.89 15.02 14.14
#